data_AF-E4YPP0-F1
#
_entry.id   AF-E4YPP0-F1
#
_cell.length_a   1.000
_cell.length_b   1.000
_cell.length_c   1.000
_cell.angle_alpha   90.00
_cell.angle_beta   90.00
_cell.angle_gamma   90.00
#
_symmetry.space_group_name_H-M   'P 1'
#
loop_
_entity.id
_entity.type
_entity.pdbx_description
1 polymer ?
#
loop_
_entity_poly.entity_id
_entity_poly.type
_entity_poly.pdbx_seq_one_letter_code
_entity_poly.pdbx_strand_id
1 'polypeptide(L)'
;MSELEESHLQVKNKSKKLLLSQKQLLTENKQLKEKIKILKKSQEDSIATSSSFNEEKTVLLAQNSEYSELIKSQSDQLAALSTQCAEMESAMSANEAEKVRLSKELASAIERLKMGESQLIELSEKCKIYQNTNAQLQSSFDAESAHRNEEKSSLISQIEELSSENEENRRQIQAIQQERDSTVSKMRQEIEQLHLVSHESKELADRLGQLENTLQSQTSKMEDKKAFFEKSRQELEVKVQTLTLHNEELLKSLNNPQSQPVDPVLQSKLIELQSQNQFFEAKINELSDLIDSQRTQISFINDEKNSIQDELAQLSAAKAAADQFLSSQHAEIVRLSDEQNENAEFMDEREQLTRKLADLEDILTKLQYAI
;
A
#
# COMPACT_ATOMS: atom_id res chain seq x y z
N MET A 1 158.57 -57.11 106.45
CA MET A 1 158.62 -57.73 107.78
C MET A 1 157.89 -56.80 108.74
N SER A 2 156.89 -57.32 109.44
CA SER A 2 156.11 -56.72 110.56
C SER A 2 155.03 -55.67 110.24
N GLU A 3 153.81 -55.94 110.73
CA GLU A 3 152.54 -55.18 110.65
C GLU A 3 152.58 -53.74 111.23
N LEU A 4 153.74 -53.27 111.72
CA LEU A 4 153.90 -51.92 112.26
C LEU A 4 154.20 -50.88 111.15
N GLU A 5 154.71 -51.30 109.99
CA GLU A 5 154.95 -50.43 108.83
C GLU A 5 153.64 -49.98 108.14
N GLU A 6 152.53 -50.71 108.33
CA GLU A 6 151.27 -50.46 107.62
C GLU A 6 150.35 -49.45 108.34
N SER A 7 150.42 -49.36 109.68
CA SER A 7 149.56 -48.48 110.49
C SER A 7 149.97 -46.99 110.44
N HIS A 8 151.26 -46.66 110.52
CA HIS A 8 151.67 -45.24 110.57
C HIS A 8 151.62 -44.52 109.21
N LEU A 9 151.70 -45.27 108.11
CA LEU A 9 151.50 -44.75 106.76
C LEU A 9 150.05 -44.25 106.57
N GLN A 10 149.08 -44.88 107.25
CA GLN A 10 147.67 -44.49 107.22
C GLN A 10 147.41 -43.18 107.99
N VAL A 11 148.09 -42.97 109.13
CA VAL A 11 148.04 -41.73 109.91
C VAL A 11 148.70 -40.55 109.16
N LYS A 12 149.84 -40.79 108.51
CA LYS A 12 150.55 -39.79 107.70
C LYS A 12 149.71 -39.27 106.53
N ASN A 13 148.91 -40.14 105.90
CA ASN A 13 148.06 -39.76 104.78
C ASN A 13 146.77 -39.02 105.19
N LYS A 14 146.13 -39.38 106.31
CA LYS A 14 144.97 -38.62 106.83
C LYS A 14 145.37 -37.22 107.33
N SER A 15 146.52 -37.09 107.99
CA SER A 15 147.02 -35.78 108.47
C SER A 15 147.35 -34.82 107.31
N LYS A 16 147.93 -35.33 106.21
CA LYS A 16 148.23 -34.52 105.02
C LYS A 16 146.95 -34.05 104.28
N LYS A 17 145.88 -34.86 104.23
CA LYS A 17 144.59 -34.51 103.59
C LYS A 17 143.80 -33.44 104.34
N LEU A 18 143.77 -33.48 105.67
CA LEU A 18 143.11 -32.46 106.50
C LEU A 18 143.78 -31.08 106.34
N LEU A 19 145.10 -31.11 106.30
CA LEU A 19 146.05 -30.01 106.09
C LEU A 19 145.72 -28.99 105.01
N LEU A 20 145.62 -29.55 103.80
CA LEU A 20 145.36 -28.80 102.58
C LEU A 20 143.98 -28.11 102.64
N SER A 21 143.00 -28.70 103.34
CA SER A 21 141.68 -28.09 103.57
C SER A 21 141.77 -26.81 104.43
N GLN A 22 142.67 -26.78 105.42
CA GLN A 22 142.87 -25.58 106.26
C GLN A 22 143.57 -24.44 105.51
N LYS A 23 144.50 -24.75 104.58
CA LYS A 23 145.09 -23.74 103.67
C LYS A 23 144.09 -23.18 102.67
N GLN A 24 143.09 -23.96 102.26
CA GLN A 24 142.07 -23.53 101.30
C GLN A 24 141.07 -22.56 101.93
N LEU A 25 140.59 -22.85 103.15
CA LEU A 25 139.71 -21.96 103.92
C LEU A 25 140.35 -20.61 104.27
N LEU A 26 141.67 -20.59 104.54
CA LEU A 26 142.38 -19.33 104.79
C LEU A 26 142.48 -18.44 103.54
N THR A 27 142.48 -19.04 102.35
CA THR A 27 142.53 -18.32 101.07
C THR A 27 141.16 -17.75 100.70
N GLU A 28 140.08 -18.50 100.96
CA GLU A 28 138.70 -18.03 100.77
C GLU A 28 138.32 -16.87 101.72
N ASN A 29 138.78 -16.90 102.97
CA ASN A 29 138.53 -15.82 103.93
C ASN A 29 139.21 -14.49 103.51
N LYS A 30 140.35 -14.57 102.81
CA LYS A 30 141.05 -13.40 102.26
C LYS A 30 140.28 -12.76 101.10
N GLN A 31 139.65 -13.57 100.24
CA GLN A 31 138.81 -13.08 99.14
C GLN A 31 137.47 -12.46 99.61
N LEU A 32 136.88 -12.96 100.71
CA LEU A 32 135.68 -12.36 101.29
C LEU A 32 135.93 -10.98 101.93
N LYS A 33 137.10 -10.76 102.55
CA LYS A 33 137.50 -9.44 103.04
C LYS A 33 137.67 -8.40 101.93
N GLU A 34 138.15 -8.81 100.74
CA GLU A 34 138.25 -7.93 99.57
C GLU A 34 136.85 -7.56 99.03
N LYS A 35 135.90 -8.51 98.98
CA LYS A 35 134.51 -8.25 98.56
C LYS A 35 133.74 -7.31 99.49
N ILE A 36 133.96 -7.39 100.81
CA ILE A 36 133.37 -6.45 101.77
C ILE A 36 133.95 -5.03 101.59
N LYS A 37 135.21 -4.90 101.19
CA LYS A 37 135.84 -3.60 100.89
C LYS A 37 135.25 -2.95 99.62
N ILE A 38 134.88 -3.75 98.62
CA ILE A 38 134.22 -3.26 97.40
C ILE A 38 132.76 -2.88 97.68
N LEU A 39 132.05 -3.64 98.51
CA LEU A 39 130.67 -3.28 98.89
C LEU A 39 130.59 -2.02 99.76
N LYS A 40 131.59 -1.75 100.62
CA LYS A 40 131.67 -0.46 101.33
C LYS A 40 131.94 0.73 100.41
N LYS A 41 132.61 0.53 99.27
CA LYS A 41 132.82 1.59 98.26
C LYS A 41 131.59 1.85 97.38
N SER A 42 130.53 1.05 97.51
CA SER A 42 129.24 1.26 96.82
C SER A 42 128.21 2.00 97.69
N GLN A 43 128.54 2.39 98.92
CA GLN A 43 127.59 2.97 99.89
C GLN A 43 127.96 4.40 100.34
N GLU A 44 128.99 5.03 99.77
CA GLU A 44 129.48 6.37 100.19
C GLU A 44 129.30 7.51 99.17
N ASP A 45 128.68 7.29 97.98
CA ASP A 45 128.37 8.37 97.00
C ASP A 45 126.89 8.83 97.00
N SER A 46 126.08 8.39 97.96
CA SER A 46 124.73 8.94 98.19
C SER A 46 124.77 9.88 99.39
N ILE A 47 124.99 11.17 99.14
CA ILE A 47 124.27 12.32 99.69
C ILE A 47 124.98 13.63 99.28
N ALA A 48 124.17 14.56 98.76
CA ALA A 48 124.39 16.00 98.60
C ALA A 48 124.97 16.51 97.26
N THR A 49 124.07 16.78 96.30
CA THR A 49 123.82 18.17 95.83
C THR A 49 122.37 18.32 95.35
N SER A 50 121.57 19.05 96.12
CA SER A 50 120.14 19.27 95.96
C SER A 50 119.85 20.64 95.33
N SER A 51 119.47 20.66 94.05
CA SER A 51 118.69 21.75 93.42
C SER A 51 117.84 21.32 92.21
N SER A 52 117.87 20.04 91.81
CA SER A 52 117.20 19.51 90.61
C SER A 52 115.84 18.82 90.85
N PHE A 53 115.40 18.64 92.10
CA PHE A 53 114.24 17.81 92.46
C PHE A 53 112.88 18.55 92.44
N ASN A 54 112.88 19.89 92.38
CA ASN A 54 111.62 20.66 92.36
C ASN A 54 111.05 20.89 90.94
N GLU A 55 111.89 20.84 89.89
CA GLU A 55 111.39 20.93 88.50
C GLU A 55 110.74 19.61 88.06
N GLU A 56 111.29 18.46 88.45
CA GLU A 56 110.80 17.13 88.01
C GLU A 56 109.43 16.75 88.62
N LYS A 57 109.14 17.17 89.86
CA LYS A 57 107.81 16.99 90.48
C LYS A 57 106.72 17.84 89.81
N THR A 58 107.08 19.02 89.34
CA THR A 58 106.15 19.94 88.66
C THR A 58 105.79 19.42 87.27
N VAL A 59 106.76 18.82 86.56
CA VAL A 59 106.55 18.17 85.24
C VAL A 59 105.65 16.93 85.35
N LEU A 60 105.84 16.08 86.37
CA LEU A 60 105.01 14.88 86.55
C LEU A 60 103.55 15.20 86.93
N LEU A 61 103.30 16.26 87.71
CA LEU A 61 101.93 16.73 88.00
C LEU A 61 101.26 17.34 86.77
N ALA A 62 102.02 18.05 85.92
CA ALA A 62 101.52 18.54 84.64
C ALA A 62 101.17 17.39 83.68
N GLN A 63 102.02 16.37 83.56
CA GLN A 63 101.72 15.18 82.75
C GLN A 63 100.51 14.39 83.26
N ASN A 64 100.30 14.29 84.57
CA ASN A 64 99.13 13.60 85.12
C ASN A 64 97.83 14.39 84.91
N SER A 65 97.93 15.73 84.86
CA SER A 65 96.84 16.60 84.41
C SER A 65 96.54 16.39 82.92
N GLU A 66 97.56 16.33 82.07
CA GLU A 66 97.41 16.04 80.63
C GLU A 66 96.81 14.66 80.37
N TYR A 67 97.22 13.62 81.10
CA TYR A 67 96.62 12.28 80.97
C TYR A 67 95.17 12.24 81.45
N SER A 68 94.82 12.99 82.51
CA SER A 68 93.44 13.09 82.98
C SER A 68 92.56 13.83 81.97
N GLU A 69 93.07 14.90 81.35
CA GLU A 69 92.38 15.60 80.26
C GLU A 69 92.26 14.73 79.01
N LEU A 70 93.28 13.93 78.68
CA LEU A 70 93.23 13.00 77.56
C LEU A 70 92.22 11.86 77.79
N ILE A 71 92.18 11.28 78.99
CA ILE A 71 91.20 10.24 79.34
C ILE A 71 89.78 10.83 79.31
N LYS A 72 89.60 12.05 79.82
CA LYS A 72 88.30 12.74 79.75
C LYS A 72 87.90 13.02 78.30
N SER A 73 88.82 13.51 77.47
CA SER A 73 88.58 13.74 76.04
C SER A 73 88.24 12.45 75.29
N GLN A 74 88.94 11.34 75.58
CA GLN A 74 88.64 10.03 74.98
C GLN A 74 87.30 9.47 75.47
N SER A 75 86.96 9.68 76.75
CA SER A 75 85.65 9.30 77.31
C SER A 75 84.52 10.12 76.68
N ASP A 76 84.72 11.42 76.48
CA ASP A 76 83.77 12.31 75.81
C ASP A 76 83.62 11.94 74.33
N GLN A 77 84.71 11.57 73.64
CA GLN A 77 84.66 11.05 72.27
C GLN A 77 83.92 9.70 72.17
N LEU A 78 84.13 8.79 73.12
CA LEU A 78 83.40 7.51 73.20
C LEU A 78 81.92 7.72 73.47
N ALA A 79 81.56 8.66 74.35
CA ALA A 79 80.18 9.04 74.60
C ALA A 79 79.52 9.63 73.34
N ALA A 80 80.22 10.54 72.64
CA ALA A 80 79.74 11.12 71.38
C ALA A 80 79.55 10.07 70.28
N LEU A 81 80.49 9.14 70.11
CA LEU A 81 80.35 8.00 69.18
C LEU A 81 79.19 7.08 69.56
N SER A 82 78.98 6.81 70.84
CA SER A 82 77.84 6.00 71.30
C SER A 82 76.51 6.69 71.04
N THR A 83 76.42 8.01 71.22
CA THR A 83 75.24 8.80 70.85
C THR A 83 75.02 8.77 69.34
N GLN A 84 76.07 8.94 68.55
CA GLN A 84 75.99 8.89 67.08
C GLN A 84 75.53 7.51 66.57
N CYS A 85 76.00 6.41 67.18
CA CYS A 85 75.53 5.06 66.87
C CYS A 85 74.05 4.88 67.21
N ALA A 86 73.58 5.38 68.37
CA ALA A 86 72.18 5.30 68.76
C ALA A 86 71.27 6.13 67.84
N GLU A 87 71.72 7.33 67.44
CA GLU A 87 71.02 8.18 66.46
C GLU A 87 70.97 7.52 65.07
N MET A 88 72.07 6.89 64.64
CA MET A 88 72.12 6.15 63.37
C MET A 88 71.21 4.91 63.40
N GLU A 89 71.19 4.14 64.48
CA GLU A 89 70.25 3.02 64.64
C GLU A 89 68.79 3.47 64.64
N SER A 90 68.49 4.59 65.31
CA SER A 90 67.15 5.19 65.31
C SER A 90 66.75 5.65 63.90
N ALA A 91 67.65 6.32 63.18
CA ALA A 91 67.43 6.75 61.79
C ALA A 91 67.27 5.56 60.84
N MET A 92 68.04 4.49 61.01
CA MET A 92 67.90 3.26 60.23
C MET A 92 66.56 2.56 60.48
N SER A 93 66.12 2.51 61.74
CA SER A 93 64.81 1.94 62.10
C SER A 93 63.65 2.78 61.53
N ALA A 94 63.75 4.11 61.61
CA ALA A 94 62.78 5.02 61.01
C ALA A 94 62.73 4.88 59.47
N ASN A 95 63.90 4.76 58.82
CA ASN A 95 64.01 4.54 57.39
C ASN A 95 63.42 3.18 56.97
N GLU A 96 63.65 2.11 57.74
CA GLU A 96 63.04 0.81 57.44
C GLU A 96 61.52 0.84 57.62
N ALA A 97 61.01 1.52 58.66
CA ALA A 97 59.58 1.73 58.85
C ALA A 97 58.95 2.54 57.70
N GLU A 98 59.63 3.59 57.22
CA GLU A 98 59.16 4.40 56.09
C GLU A 98 59.19 3.60 54.78
N LYS A 99 60.24 2.81 54.54
CA LYS A 99 60.32 1.90 53.40
C LYS A 99 59.19 0.87 53.39
N VAL A 100 58.83 0.31 54.55
CA VAL A 100 57.68 -0.60 54.69
C VAL A 100 56.37 0.14 54.40
N ARG A 101 56.18 1.35 54.92
CA ARG A 101 55.00 2.20 54.64
C ARG A 101 54.86 2.48 53.15
N LEU A 102 55.93 2.95 52.50
CA LEU A 102 55.96 3.26 51.07
C LEU A 102 55.73 2.01 50.22
N SER A 103 56.27 0.85 50.60
CA SER A 103 56.03 -0.42 49.90
C SER A 103 54.56 -0.83 49.97
N LYS A 104 53.91 -0.63 51.13
CA LYS A 104 52.47 -0.90 51.29
C LYS A 104 51.62 0.07 50.47
N GLU A 105 51.95 1.36 50.47
CA GLU A 105 51.27 2.36 49.66
C GLU A 105 51.41 2.08 48.16
N LEU A 106 52.61 1.70 47.71
CA LEU A 106 52.86 1.29 46.34
C LEU A 106 52.05 0.05 45.96
N ALA A 107 51.99 -0.97 46.82
CA ALA A 107 51.18 -2.16 46.57
C ALA A 107 49.68 -1.82 46.44
N SER A 108 49.15 -0.99 47.34
CA SER A 108 47.76 -0.51 47.28
C SER A 108 47.49 0.42 46.09
N ALA A 109 48.49 1.15 45.60
CA ALA A 109 48.38 1.95 44.37
C ALA A 109 48.34 1.05 43.12
N ILE A 110 49.18 0.02 43.06
CA ILE A 110 49.18 -0.98 41.97
C ILE A 110 47.83 -1.70 41.89
N GLU A 111 47.26 -2.11 43.03
CA GLU A 111 45.96 -2.78 43.06
C GLU A 111 44.82 -1.87 42.55
N ARG A 112 44.81 -0.59 42.97
CA ARG A 112 43.86 0.42 42.45
C ARG A 112 44.02 0.64 40.94
N LEU A 113 45.25 0.69 40.43
CA LEU A 113 45.50 0.82 38.99
C LEU A 113 44.99 -0.40 38.22
N LYS A 114 45.27 -1.62 38.69
CA LYS A 114 44.76 -2.85 38.05
C LYS A 114 43.23 -2.89 38.02
N MET A 115 42.57 -2.48 39.10
CA MET A 115 41.12 -2.38 39.15
C MET A 115 40.59 -1.34 38.15
N GLY A 116 41.23 -0.16 38.07
CA GLY A 116 40.91 0.88 37.09
C GLY A 116 41.11 0.43 35.64
N GLU A 117 42.19 -0.28 35.34
CA GLU A 117 42.45 -0.87 34.02
C GLU A 117 41.35 -1.87 33.64
N SER A 118 40.91 -2.70 34.59
CA SER A 118 39.88 -3.72 34.36
C SER A 118 38.51 -3.07 34.07
N GLN A 119 38.17 -2.01 34.81
CA GLN A 119 36.95 -1.22 34.56
C GLN A 119 37.00 -0.49 33.21
N LEU A 120 38.16 0.03 32.82
CA LEU A 120 38.34 0.73 31.54
C LEU A 120 38.24 -0.23 30.35
N ILE A 121 38.73 -1.46 30.48
CA ILE A 121 38.53 -2.53 29.48
C ILE A 121 37.05 -2.86 29.35
N GLU A 122 36.33 -3.09 30.47
CA GLU A 122 34.90 -3.40 30.44
C GLU A 122 34.07 -2.27 29.80
N LEU A 123 34.36 -1.01 30.15
CA LEU A 123 33.71 0.15 29.53
C LEU A 123 34.05 0.25 28.04
N SER A 124 35.28 -0.03 27.64
CA SER A 124 35.66 -0.06 26.22
C SER A 124 34.91 -1.13 25.44
N GLU A 125 34.69 -2.31 26.02
CA GLU A 125 33.90 -3.39 25.40
C GLU A 125 32.42 -2.99 25.28
N LYS A 126 31.84 -2.42 26.34
CA LYS A 126 30.46 -1.88 26.30
C LYS A 126 30.30 -0.81 25.23
N CYS A 127 31.25 0.12 25.10
CA CYS A 127 31.23 1.14 24.05
C CYS A 127 31.24 0.52 22.64
N LYS A 128 32.06 -0.51 22.40
CA LYS A 128 32.07 -1.22 21.11
C LYS A 128 30.72 -1.90 20.83
N ILE A 129 30.11 -2.53 21.84
CA ILE A 129 28.79 -3.15 21.70
C ILE A 129 27.76 -2.08 21.33
N TYR A 130 27.69 -0.97 22.07
CA TYR A 130 26.75 0.11 21.76
C TYR A 130 26.95 0.71 20.37
N GLN A 131 28.19 0.91 19.94
CA GLN A 131 28.50 1.39 18.58
C GLN A 131 27.98 0.42 17.52
N ASN A 132 28.22 -0.88 17.70
CA ASN A 132 27.74 -1.91 16.77
C ASN A 132 26.21 -1.98 16.74
N THR A 133 25.55 -1.97 17.90
CA THR A 133 24.08 -1.97 17.99
C THR A 133 23.50 -0.73 17.33
N ASN A 134 24.08 0.45 17.55
CA ASN A 134 23.60 1.68 16.93
C ASN A 134 23.77 1.66 15.41
N ALA A 135 24.88 1.12 14.90
CA ALA A 135 25.08 0.94 13.47
C ALA A 135 24.07 -0.04 12.84
N GLN A 136 23.74 -1.14 13.54
CA GLN A 136 22.71 -2.08 13.10
C GLN A 136 21.31 -1.46 13.08
N LEU A 137 20.96 -0.70 14.13
CA LEU A 137 19.67 0.00 14.20
C LEU A 137 19.55 1.05 13.09
N GLN A 138 20.61 1.82 12.84
CA GLN A 138 20.61 2.80 11.75
C GLN A 138 20.45 2.11 10.39
N SER A 139 21.20 1.04 10.14
CA SER A 139 21.07 0.27 8.90
C SER A 139 19.68 -0.34 8.73
N SER A 140 19.06 -0.82 9.80
CA SER A 140 17.69 -1.35 9.77
C SER A 140 16.68 -0.25 9.48
N PHE A 141 16.83 0.91 10.11
CA PHE A 141 15.96 2.07 9.90
C PHE A 141 16.05 2.58 8.46
N ASP A 142 17.27 2.69 7.92
CA ASP A 142 17.49 3.15 6.54
C ASP A 142 16.88 2.16 5.53
N ALA A 143 17.04 0.85 5.76
CA ALA A 143 16.45 -0.20 4.92
C ALA A 143 14.91 -0.17 4.95
N GLU A 144 14.32 -0.03 6.14
CA GLU A 144 12.86 0.02 6.30
C GLU A 144 12.28 1.33 5.73
N SER A 145 13.02 2.45 5.85
CA SER A 145 12.65 3.71 5.23
C SER A 145 12.70 3.63 3.70
N ALA A 146 13.72 2.98 3.13
CA ALA A 146 13.82 2.75 1.69
C ALA A 146 12.67 1.87 1.18
N HIS A 147 12.38 0.75 1.87
CA HIS A 147 11.27 -0.14 1.52
C HIS A 147 9.91 0.59 1.56
N ARG A 148 9.63 1.34 2.63
CA ARG A 148 8.39 2.14 2.73
C ARG A 148 8.29 3.18 1.60
N ASN A 149 9.39 3.80 1.19
CA ASN A 149 9.39 4.75 0.09
C ASN A 149 9.13 4.08 -1.26
N GLU A 150 9.66 2.88 -1.49
CA GLU A 150 9.37 2.08 -2.69
C GLU A 150 7.91 1.64 -2.74
N GLU A 151 7.37 1.09 -1.64
CA GLU A 151 5.95 0.72 -1.53
C GLU A 151 5.04 1.93 -1.76
N LYS A 152 5.35 3.07 -1.13
CA LYS A 152 4.60 4.31 -1.32
C LYS A 152 4.63 4.76 -2.78
N SER A 153 5.78 4.67 -3.45
CA SER A 153 5.91 5.07 -4.86
C SER A 153 5.11 4.12 -5.76
N SER A 154 5.14 2.82 -5.49
CA SER A 154 4.34 1.82 -6.21
C SER A 154 2.84 2.07 -6.04
N LEU A 155 2.37 2.34 -4.81
CA LEU A 155 0.97 2.63 -4.53
C LEU A 155 0.51 3.93 -5.20
N ILE A 156 1.34 4.98 -5.19
CA ILE A 156 1.04 6.24 -5.90
C ILE A 156 0.86 5.96 -7.40
N SER A 157 1.77 5.20 -8.01
CA SER A 157 1.67 4.85 -9.43
C SER A 157 0.38 4.08 -9.74
N GLN A 158 -0.02 3.15 -8.87
CA GLN A 158 -1.26 2.38 -9.05
C GLN A 158 -2.51 3.24 -8.90
N ILE A 159 -2.51 4.19 -7.95
CA ILE A 159 -3.60 5.15 -7.77
C ILE A 159 -3.73 6.07 -9.00
N GLU A 160 -2.62 6.53 -9.57
CA GLU A 160 -2.62 7.35 -10.78
C GLU A 160 -3.20 6.60 -11.99
N GLU A 161 -2.84 5.33 -12.16
CA GLU A 161 -3.38 4.46 -13.22
C GLU A 161 -4.89 4.25 -13.06
N LEU A 162 -5.35 3.86 -11.87
CA LEU A 162 -6.78 3.70 -11.57
C LEU A 162 -7.56 5.00 -11.71
N SER A 163 -6.96 6.15 -11.35
CA SER A 163 -7.58 7.47 -11.52
C SER A 163 -7.74 7.83 -13.00
N SER A 164 -6.73 7.52 -13.82
CA SER A 164 -6.81 7.70 -15.28
C SER A 164 -7.87 6.81 -15.91
N GLU A 165 -7.95 5.54 -15.51
CA GLU A 165 -8.97 4.60 -16.00
C GLU A 165 -10.38 5.06 -15.61
N ASN A 166 -10.56 5.54 -14.37
CA ASN A 166 -11.84 6.08 -13.91
C ASN A 166 -12.28 7.33 -14.70
N GLU A 167 -11.35 8.22 -15.04
CA GLU A 167 -11.67 9.40 -15.84
C GLU A 167 -12.06 9.02 -17.27
N GLU A 168 -11.40 8.03 -17.87
CA GLU A 168 -11.79 7.51 -19.20
C GLU A 168 -13.17 6.84 -19.16
N ASN A 169 -13.45 6.01 -18.14
CA ASN A 169 -14.77 5.42 -17.92
C ASN A 169 -15.85 6.50 -17.76
N ARG A 170 -15.56 7.60 -17.06
CA ARG A 170 -16.48 8.73 -16.91
C ARG A 170 -16.81 9.38 -18.25
N ARG A 171 -15.82 9.55 -19.13
CA ARG A 171 -16.04 10.09 -20.49
C ARG A 171 -16.88 9.15 -21.34
N GLN A 172 -16.62 7.85 -21.31
CA GLN A 172 -17.41 6.85 -22.03
C GLN A 172 -18.87 6.84 -21.58
N ILE A 173 -19.12 6.87 -20.27
CA ILE A 173 -20.48 6.94 -19.71
C ILE A 173 -21.20 8.21 -20.19
N GLN A 174 -20.51 9.36 -20.21
CA GLN A 174 -21.12 10.60 -20.71
C GLN A 174 -21.47 10.52 -22.20
N ALA A 175 -20.61 9.92 -23.03
CA ALA A 175 -20.88 9.72 -24.45
C ALA A 175 -22.11 8.81 -24.68
N ILE A 176 -22.18 7.68 -23.97
CA ILE A 176 -23.31 6.75 -24.02
C ILE A 176 -24.60 7.45 -23.56
N GLN A 177 -24.54 8.25 -22.50
CA GLN A 177 -25.70 9.01 -22.01
C GLN A 177 -26.22 9.99 -23.07
N GLN A 178 -25.33 10.75 -23.72
CA GLN A 178 -25.70 11.70 -24.77
C GLN A 178 -26.31 11.00 -25.99
N GLU A 179 -25.75 9.86 -26.42
CA GLU A 179 -26.28 9.08 -27.54
C GLU A 179 -27.66 8.50 -27.24
N ARG A 180 -27.86 7.98 -26.03
CA ARG A 180 -29.15 7.48 -25.56
C ARG A 180 -30.20 8.59 -25.53
N ASP A 181 -29.89 9.74 -24.94
CA ASP A 181 -30.82 10.85 -24.83
C ASP A 181 -31.22 11.37 -26.23
N SER A 182 -30.26 11.41 -27.17
CA SER A 182 -30.53 11.73 -28.58
C SER A 182 -31.45 10.71 -29.24
N THR A 183 -31.20 9.42 -29.03
CA THR A 183 -31.99 8.32 -29.61
C THR A 183 -33.41 8.31 -29.08
N VAL A 184 -33.58 8.44 -27.76
CA VAL A 184 -34.90 8.51 -27.12
C VAL A 184 -35.69 9.73 -27.61
N SER A 185 -35.02 10.87 -27.80
CA SER A 185 -35.66 12.06 -28.35
C SER A 185 -36.17 11.83 -29.78
N LYS A 186 -35.38 11.18 -30.64
CA LYS A 186 -35.79 10.83 -32.02
C LYS A 186 -36.96 9.84 -32.03
N MET A 187 -36.90 8.79 -31.21
CA MET A 187 -37.98 7.80 -31.10
C MET A 187 -39.29 8.44 -30.65
N ARG A 188 -39.25 9.36 -29.67
CA ARG A 188 -40.46 10.10 -29.25
C ARG A 188 -41.07 10.90 -30.39
N GLN A 189 -40.24 11.58 -31.17
CA GLN A 189 -40.70 12.36 -32.32
C GLN A 189 -41.32 11.47 -33.41
N GLU A 190 -40.72 10.30 -33.68
CA GLU A 190 -41.23 9.34 -34.65
C GLU A 190 -42.56 8.71 -34.21
N ILE A 191 -42.70 8.35 -32.93
CA ILE A 191 -43.96 7.86 -32.35
C ILE A 191 -45.08 8.91 -32.50
N GLU A 192 -44.78 10.18 -32.25
CA GLU A 192 -45.76 11.26 -32.38
C GLU A 192 -46.21 11.45 -33.85
N GLN A 193 -45.29 11.33 -34.81
CA GLN A 193 -45.62 11.33 -36.23
C GLN A 193 -46.48 10.12 -36.63
N LEU A 194 -46.17 8.91 -36.14
CA LEU A 194 -46.96 7.71 -36.43
C LEU A 194 -48.38 7.80 -35.85
N HIS A 195 -48.54 8.40 -34.66
CA HIS A 195 -49.86 8.67 -34.09
C HIS A 195 -50.70 9.62 -34.95
N LEU A 196 -50.08 10.67 -35.50
CA LEU A 196 -50.74 11.59 -36.42
C LEU A 196 -51.20 10.89 -37.70
N VAL A 197 -50.31 10.11 -38.34
CA VAL A 197 -50.64 9.33 -39.54
C VAL A 197 -51.76 8.32 -39.27
N SER A 198 -51.75 7.67 -38.12
CA SER A 198 -52.80 6.74 -37.70
C SER A 198 -54.17 7.43 -37.58
N HIS A 199 -54.20 8.64 -36.99
CA HIS A 199 -55.42 9.43 -36.90
C HIS A 199 -55.96 9.81 -38.30
N GLU A 200 -55.09 10.31 -39.18
CA GLU A 200 -55.46 10.67 -40.56
C GLU A 200 -55.97 9.46 -41.35
N SER A 201 -55.32 8.31 -41.21
CA SER A 201 -55.75 7.06 -41.86
C SER A 201 -57.14 6.61 -41.40
N LYS A 202 -57.45 6.76 -40.11
CA LYS A 202 -58.77 6.45 -39.57
C LYS A 202 -59.86 7.36 -40.14
N GLU A 203 -59.58 8.66 -40.20
CA GLU A 203 -60.52 9.65 -40.75
C GLU A 203 -60.81 9.39 -42.25
N LEU A 204 -59.78 9.02 -43.01
CA LEU A 204 -59.92 8.59 -44.41
C LEU A 204 -60.77 7.32 -44.55
N ALA A 205 -60.55 6.31 -43.70
CA ALA A 205 -61.33 5.07 -43.71
C ALA A 205 -62.82 5.31 -43.40
N ASP A 206 -63.11 6.15 -42.41
CA ASP A 206 -64.48 6.52 -42.06
C ASP A 206 -65.17 7.25 -43.22
N ARG A 207 -64.44 8.15 -43.91
CA ARG A 207 -64.96 8.90 -45.06
C ARG A 207 -65.21 8.02 -46.29
N LEU A 208 -64.34 7.03 -46.54
CA LEU A 208 -64.55 6.00 -47.57
C LEU A 208 -65.81 5.18 -47.29
N GLY A 209 -66.01 4.73 -46.05
CA GLY A 209 -67.22 3.99 -45.67
C GLY A 209 -68.51 4.79 -45.85
N GLN A 210 -68.49 6.10 -45.61
CA GLN A 210 -69.64 6.97 -45.88
C GLN A 210 -69.93 7.11 -47.38
N LEU A 211 -68.89 7.22 -48.20
CA LEU A 211 -69.02 7.28 -49.66
C LEU A 211 -69.56 5.98 -50.23
N GLU A 212 -69.03 4.82 -49.82
CA GLU A 212 -69.54 3.50 -50.23
C GLU A 212 -71.03 3.34 -49.92
N ASN A 213 -71.46 3.68 -48.70
CA ASN A 213 -72.86 3.60 -48.31
C ASN A 213 -73.76 4.51 -49.17
N THR A 214 -73.28 5.71 -49.50
CA THR A 214 -73.99 6.65 -50.37
C THR A 214 -74.13 6.10 -51.78
N LEU A 215 -73.05 5.55 -52.34
CA LEU A 215 -72.97 5.01 -53.69
C LEU A 215 -73.85 3.75 -53.82
N GLN A 216 -73.82 2.87 -52.82
CA GLN A 216 -74.70 1.69 -52.73
C GLN A 216 -76.18 2.11 -52.68
N SER A 217 -76.54 3.13 -51.89
CA SER A 217 -77.91 3.66 -51.83
C SER A 217 -78.37 4.25 -53.18
N GLN A 218 -77.50 4.98 -53.87
CA GLN A 218 -77.82 5.52 -55.19
C GLN A 218 -77.99 4.43 -56.25
N THR A 219 -77.14 3.41 -56.22
CA THR A 219 -77.22 2.25 -57.13
C THR A 219 -78.56 1.55 -56.98
N SER A 220 -78.98 1.23 -55.75
CA SER A 220 -80.27 0.60 -55.48
C SER A 220 -81.45 1.45 -55.99
N LYS A 221 -81.43 2.77 -55.78
CA LYS A 221 -82.48 3.68 -56.31
C LYS A 221 -82.54 3.71 -57.83
N MET A 222 -81.40 3.58 -58.51
CA MET A 222 -81.34 3.56 -59.97
C MET A 222 -81.84 2.23 -60.53
N GLU A 223 -81.52 1.10 -59.88
CA GLU A 223 -82.05 -0.22 -60.23
C GLU A 223 -83.58 -0.28 -60.10
N ASP A 224 -84.13 0.29 -59.02
CA ASP A 224 -85.59 0.38 -58.83
C ASP A 224 -86.26 1.20 -59.94
N LYS A 225 -85.67 2.35 -60.31
CA LYS A 225 -86.17 3.18 -61.42
C LYS A 225 -86.11 2.45 -62.75
N LYS A 226 -85.00 1.76 -63.03
CA LYS A 226 -84.86 0.95 -64.25
C LYS A 226 -85.93 -0.12 -64.32
N ALA A 227 -86.16 -0.87 -63.23
CA ALA A 227 -87.19 -1.89 -63.17
C ALA A 227 -88.60 -1.32 -63.41
N PHE A 228 -88.89 -0.13 -62.87
CA PHE A 228 -90.13 0.59 -63.12
C PHE A 228 -90.32 0.96 -64.60
N PHE A 229 -89.28 1.53 -65.24
CA PHE A 229 -89.35 1.90 -66.66
C PHE A 229 -89.46 0.68 -67.58
N GLU A 230 -88.76 -0.41 -67.28
CA GLU A 230 -88.83 -1.66 -68.03
C GLU A 230 -90.26 -2.23 -68.02
N LYS A 231 -90.93 -2.20 -66.85
CA LYS A 231 -92.32 -2.62 -66.71
C LYS A 231 -93.28 -1.74 -67.50
N SER A 232 -93.13 -0.41 -67.40
CA SER A 232 -93.95 0.53 -68.17
C SER A 232 -93.77 0.35 -69.68
N ARG A 233 -92.55 0.06 -70.14
CA ARG A 233 -92.29 -0.27 -71.55
C ARG A 233 -93.02 -1.52 -71.97
N GLN A 234 -92.93 -2.61 -71.21
CA GLN A 234 -93.63 -3.87 -71.52
C GLN A 234 -95.16 -3.67 -71.60
N GLU A 235 -95.74 -2.92 -70.66
CA GLU A 235 -97.18 -2.61 -70.67
C GLU A 235 -97.60 -1.82 -71.92
N LEU A 236 -96.77 -0.87 -72.38
CA LEU A 236 -96.99 -0.12 -73.62
C LEU A 236 -96.85 -1.02 -74.86
N GLU A 237 -95.85 -1.90 -74.88
CA GLU A 237 -95.59 -2.82 -75.98
C GLU A 237 -96.77 -3.79 -76.20
N VAL A 238 -97.35 -4.30 -75.11
CA VAL A 238 -98.57 -5.11 -75.15
C VAL A 238 -99.77 -4.29 -75.68
N LYS A 239 -99.92 -3.03 -75.27
CA LYS A 239 -101.00 -2.16 -75.79
C LYS A 239 -100.86 -1.91 -77.28
N VAL A 240 -99.65 -1.65 -77.78
CA VAL A 240 -99.38 -1.47 -79.22
C VAL A 240 -99.71 -2.74 -79.98
N GLN A 241 -99.27 -3.91 -79.51
CA GLN A 241 -99.61 -5.18 -80.16
C GLN A 241 -101.13 -5.41 -80.23
N THR A 242 -101.84 -5.11 -79.14
CA THR A 242 -103.30 -5.26 -79.08
C THR A 242 -104.03 -4.31 -80.03
N LEU A 243 -103.61 -3.04 -80.09
CA LEU A 243 -104.17 -2.05 -81.00
C LEU A 243 -103.85 -2.36 -82.47
N THR A 244 -102.66 -2.88 -82.75
CA THR A 244 -102.26 -3.30 -84.10
C THR A 244 -103.14 -4.43 -84.61
N LEU A 245 -103.38 -5.46 -83.78
CA LEU A 245 -104.32 -6.54 -84.12
C LEU A 245 -105.74 -6.00 -84.36
N HIS A 246 -106.22 -5.09 -83.51
CA HIS A 246 -107.54 -4.50 -83.69
C HIS A 246 -107.65 -3.66 -84.97
N ASN A 247 -106.60 -2.92 -85.32
CA ASN A 247 -106.50 -2.19 -86.59
C ASN A 247 -106.55 -3.14 -87.80
N GLU A 248 -105.82 -4.27 -87.76
CA GLU A 248 -105.85 -5.28 -88.82
C GLU A 248 -107.25 -5.91 -89.00
N GLU A 249 -107.97 -6.17 -87.91
CA GLU A 249 -109.36 -6.67 -87.94
C GLU A 249 -110.34 -5.65 -88.52
N LEU A 250 -110.21 -4.37 -88.15
CA LEU A 250 -111.00 -3.28 -88.71
C LEU A 250 -110.71 -3.09 -90.20
N LEU A 251 -109.44 -3.14 -90.62
CA LEU A 251 -109.02 -3.09 -92.03
C LEU A 251 -109.62 -4.24 -92.85
N LYS A 252 -109.65 -5.47 -92.30
CA LYS A 252 -110.33 -6.62 -92.94
C LYS A 252 -111.83 -6.39 -93.07
N SER A 253 -112.46 -5.78 -92.08
CA SER A 253 -113.89 -5.46 -92.08
C SER A 253 -114.26 -4.36 -93.08
N LEU A 254 -113.40 -3.34 -93.22
CA LEU A 254 -113.53 -2.24 -94.20
C LEU A 254 -113.29 -2.70 -95.65
N ASN A 255 -112.43 -3.69 -95.87
CA ASN A 255 -112.13 -4.25 -97.20
C ASN A 255 -113.05 -5.42 -97.60
N ASN A 256 -114.16 -5.65 -96.90
CA ASN A 256 -115.06 -6.77 -97.17
C ASN A 256 -115.84 -6.54 -98.49
N PRO A 257 -115.70 -7.40 -99.52
CA PRO A 257 -116.14 -7.10 -100.89
C PRO A 257 -117.65 -7.17 -101.15
N GLN A 258 -118.49 -7.39 -100.12
CA GLN A 258 -119.95 -7.34 -100.27
C GLN A 258 -120.56 -6.12 -99.57
N SER A 259 -120.89 -5.12 -100.40
CA SER A 259 -121.86 -4.01 -100.22
C SER A 259 -121.43 -2.68 -99.53
N GLN A 260 -121.68 -1.60 -100.28
CA GLN A 260 -121.95 -0.20 -99.88
C GLN A 260 -120.80 0.71 -99.36
N PRO A 261 -120.98 2.06 -99.41
CA PRO A 261 -119.87 3.00 -99.26
C PRO A 261 -119.24 2.88 -97.88
N VAL A 262 -117.92 3.05 -97.84
CA VAL A 262 -117.08 3.00 -96.63
C VAL A 262 -117.81 3.66 -95.45
N ASP A 263 -118.10 2.88 -94.42
CA ASP A 263 -118.79 3.38 -93.21
C ASP A 263 -117.90 4.46 -92.57
N PRO A 264 -118.33 5.74 -92.57
CA PRO A 264 -117.51 6.85 -92.09
C PRO A 264 -117.22 6.75 -90.59
N VAL A 265 -118.04 6.02 -89.82
CA VAL A 265 -117.81 5.79 -88.39
C VAL A 265 -116.64 4.81 -88.21
N LEU A 266 -116.62 3.71 -88.97
CA LEU A 266 -115.51 2.75 -88.95
C LEU A 266 -114.21 3.37 -89.47
N GLN A 267 -114.30 4.23 -90.50
CA GLN A 267 -113.14 4.93 -91.05
C GLN A 267 -112.56 5.95 -90.05
N SER A 268 -113.42 6.70 -89.34
CA SER A 268 -112.98 7.60 -88.27
C SER A 268 -112.32 6.84 -87.12
N LYS A 269 -112.86 5.67 -86.77
CA LYS A 269 -112.30 4.83 -85.69
C LYS A 269 -110.95 4.22 -86.07
N LEU A 270 -110.75 3.87 -87.35
CA LEU A 270 -109.45 3.43 -87.87
C LEU A 270 -108.39 4.54 -87.78
N ILE A 271 -108.74 5.77 -88.18
CA ILE A 271 -107.84 6.92 -88.08
C ILE A 271 -107.45 7.21 -86.62
N GLU A 272 -108.42 7.15 -85.71
CA GLU A 272 -108.18 7.36 -84.28
C GLU A 272 -107.23 6.29 -83.71
N LEU A 273 -107.45 5.02 -84.02
CA LEU A 273 -106.59 3.91 -83.58
C LEU A 273 -105.19 3.96 -84.21
N GLN A 274 -105.06 4.36 -85.49
CA GLN A 274 -103.77 4.58 -86.13
C GLN A 274 -102.99 5.71 -85.45
N SER A 275 -103.67 6.80 -85.08
CA SER A 275 -103.05 7.91 -84.35
C SER A 275 -102.59 7.49 -82.94
N GLN A 276 -103.38 6.66 -82.24
CA GLN A 276 -102.99 6.10 -80.95
C GLN A 276 -101.80 5.16 -81.08
N ASN A 277 -101.75 4.31 -82.11
CA ASN A 277 -100.61 3.42 -82.35
C ASN A 277 -99.32 4.21 -82.60
N GLN A 278 -99.36 5.24 -83.44
CA GLN A 278 -98.20 6.11 -83.69
C GLN A 278 -97.73 6.82 -82.41
N PHE A 279 -98.67 7.27 -81.57
CA PHE A 279 -98.34 7.88 -80.29
C PHE A 279 -97.64 6.89 -79.34
N PHE A 280 -98.13 5.65 -79.26
CA PHE A 280 -97.52 4.64 -78.40
C PHE A 280 -96.17 4.15 -78.94
N GLU A 281 -96.00 3.99 -80.26
CA GLU A 281 -94.70 3.68 -80.88
C GLU A 281 -93.66 4.77 -80.58
N ALA A 282 -94.03 6.05 -80.70
CA ALA A 282 -93.16 7.15 -80.33
C ALA A 282 -92.74 7.07 -78.85
N LYS A 283 -93.68 6.73 -77.95
CA LYS A 283 -93.39 6.53 -76.52
C LYS A 283 -92.48 5.33 -76.25
N ILE A 284 -92.62 4.24 -77.00
CA ILE A 284 -91.74 3.06 -76.88
C ILE A 284 -90.32 3.38 -77.31
N ASN A 285 -90.14 4.15 -78.38
CA ASN A 285 -88.82 4.60 -78.84
C ASN A 285 -88.17 5.52 -77.80
N GLU A 286 -88.92 6.49 -77.27
CA GLU A 286 -88.43 7.41 -76.23
C GLU A 286 -88.04 6.66 -74.94
N LEU A 287 -88.80 5.63 -74.56
CA LEU A 287 -88.44 4.75 -73.44
C LEU A 287 -87.22 3.87 -73.74
N SER A 288 -87.05 3.41 -74.98
CA SER A 288 -85.90 2.59 -75.37
C SER A 288 -84.60 3.42 -75.33
N ASP A 289 -84.64 4.64 -75.84
CA ASP A 289 -83.52 5.59 -75.75
C ASP A 289 -83.16 5.88 -74.28
N LEU A 290 -84.17 6.05 -73.42
CA LEU A 290 -83.95 6.26 -71.98
C LEU A 290 -83.34 5.02 -71.30
N ILE A 291 -83.77 3.81 -71.67
CA ILE A 291 -83.22 2.56 -71.15
C ILE A 291 -81.77 2.39 -71.58
N ASP A 292 -81.42 2.69 -72.83
CA ASP A 292 -80.05 2.56 -73.32
C ASP A 292 -79.12 3.62 -72.69
N SER A 293 -79.62 4.84 -72.48
CA SER A 293 -78.93 5.87 -71.70
C SER A 293 -78.67 5.42 -70.25
N GLN A 294 -79.68 4.86 -69.58
CA GLN A 294 -79.53 4.30 -68.23
C GLN A 294 -78.58 3.11 -68.19
N ARG A 295 -78.60 2.24 -69.21
CA ARG A 295 -77.69 1.09 -69.32
C ARG A 295 -76.24 1.55 -69.43
N THR A 296 -75.99 2.61 -70.18
CA THR A 296 -74.66 3.25 -70.30
C THR A 296 -74.21 3.86 -68.96
N GLN A 297 -75.11 4.58 -68.27
CA GLN A 297 -74.82 5.11 -66.93
C GLN A 297 -74.51 4.02 -65.91
N ILE A 298 -75.27 2.92 -65.90
CA ILE A 298 -75.02 1.78 -65.00
C ILE A 298 -73.65 1.17 -65.29
N SER A 299 -73.26 1.02 -66.57
CA SER A 299 -71.93 0.53 -66.92
C SER A 299 -70.84 1.42 -66.33
N PHE A 300 -70.95 2.75 -66.51
CA PHE A 300 -69.97 3.69 -65.97
C PHE A 300 -69.87 3.61 -64.44
N ILE A 301 -71.01 3.58 -63.74
CA ILE A 301 -71.04 3.45 -62.27
C ILE A 301 -70.41 2.13 -61.82
N ASN A 302 -70.62 1.04 -62.57
CA ASN A 302 -70.08 -0.26 -62.21
C ASN A 302 -68.57 -0.34 -62.45
N ASP A 303 -68.07 0.32 -63.48
CA ASP A 303 -66.62 0.47 -63.72
C ASP A 303 -65.97 1.32 -62.62
N GLU A 304 -66.61 2.44 -62.23
CA GLU A 304 -66.18 3.27 -61.10
C GLU A 304 -66.17 2.50 -59.78
N LYS A 305 -67.22 1.70 -59.52
CA LYS A 305 -67.31 0.83 -58.34
C LYS A 305 -66.17 -0.18 -58.30
N ASN A 306 -65.87 -0.84 -59.43
CA ASN A 306 -64.77 -1.80 -59.49
C ASN A 306 -63.41 -1.11 -59.24
N SER A 307 -63.21 0.09 -59.80
CA SER A 307 -62.01 0.89 -59.54
C SER A 307 -61.85 1.26 -58.07
N ILE A 308 -62.93 1.73 -57.42
CA ILE A 308 -62.91 2.05 -55.98
C ILE A 308 -62.65 0.79 -55.16
N GLN A 309 -63.21 -0.35 -55.55
CA GLN A 309 -63.03 -1.60 -54.82
C GLN A 309 -61.59 -2.13 -54.92
N ASP A 310 -60.93 -1.94 -56.06
CA ASP A 310 -59.50 -2.22 -56.22
C ASP A 310 -58.63 -1.28 -55.36
N GLU A 311 -58.96 0.02 -55.33
CA GLU A 311 -58.28 0.99 -54.43
C GLU A 311 -58.47 0.63 -52.95
N LEU A 312 -59.68 0.21 -52.56
CA LEU A 312 -59.98 -0.21 -51.19
C LEU A 312 -59.18 -1.46 -50.80
N ALA A 313 -59.03 -2.41 -51.73
CA ALA A 313 -58.20 -3.61 -51.52
C ALA A 313 -56.72 -3.24 -51.33
N GLN A 314 -56.20 -2.30 -52.12
CA GLN A 314 -54.82 -1.81 -51.97
C GLN A 314 -54.62 -1.08 -50.64
N LEU A 315 -55.56 -0.21 -50.25
CA LEU A 315 -55.54 0.48 -48.96
C LEU A 315 -55.61 -0.50 -47.78
N SER A 316 -56.43 -1.55 -47.89
CA SER A 316 -56.53 -2.60 -46.88
C SER A 316 -55.21 -3.38 -46.73
N ALA A 317 -54.56 -3.72 -47.85
CA ALA A 317 -53.25 -4.36 -47.84
C ALA A 317 -52.15 -3.45 -47.26
N ALA A 318 -52.16 -2.16 -47.63
CA ALA A 318 -51.22 -1.17 -47.09
C ALA A 318 -51.40 -0.99 -45.57
N LYS A 319 -52.65 -0.96 -45.08
CA LYS A 319 -52.96 -0.93 -43.66
C LYS A 319 -52.42 -2.16 -42.93
N ALA A 320 -52.65 -3.36 -43.47
CA ALA A 320 -52.15 -4.60 -42.87
C ALA A 320 -50.62 -4.62 -42.77
N ALA A 321 -49.91 -4.11 -43.80
CA ALA A 321 -48.47 -3.97 -43.78
C ALA A 321 -48.00 -2.95 -42.72
N ALA A 322 -48.70 -1.83 -42.58
CA ALA A 322 -48.41 -0.82 -41.55
C ALA A 322 -48.61 -1.37 -40.13
N ASP A 323 -49.72 -2.09 -39.89
CA ASP A 323 -50.00 -2.74 -38.60
C ASP A 323 -48.91 -3.76 -38.25
N GLN A 324 -48.42 -4.53 -39.24
CA GLN A 324 -47.34 -5.48 -39.05
C GLN A 324 -46.00 -4.81 -38.72
N PHE A 325 -45.68 -3.69 -39.39
CA PHE A 325 -44.50 -2.88 -39.08
C PHE A 325 -44.56 -2.29 -37.67
N LEU A 326 -45.70 -1.70 -37.29
CA LEU A 326 -45.91 -1.15 -35.95
C LEU A 326 -45.81 -2.22 -34.87
N SER A 327 -46.35 -3.42 -35.11
CA SER A 327 -46.22 -4.55 -34.18
C SER A 327 -44.76 -4.99 -34.01
N SER A 328 -43.98 -5.02 -35.10
CA SER A 328 -42.54 -5.32 -35.04
C SER A 328 -41.77 -4.25 -34.26
N GLN A 329 -42.07 -2.96 -34.48
CA GLN A 329 -41.45 -1.86 -33.75
C GLN A 329 -41.79 -1.91 -32.26
N HIS A 330 -43.05 -2.23 -31.92
CA HIS A 330 -43.46 -2.39 -30.53
C HIS A 330 -42.70 -3.52 -29.82
N ALA A 331 -42.51 -4.66 -30.48
CA ALA A 331 -41.73 -5.77 -29.95
C ALA A 331 -40.26 -5.37 -29.68
N GLU A 332 -39.65 -4.59 -30.58
CA GLU A 332 -38.28 -4.09 -30.38
C GLU A 332 -38.19 -3.08 -29.23
N ILE A 333 -39.18 -2.20 -29.08
CA ILE A 333 -39.25 -1.27 -27.93
C ILE A 333 -39.32 -2.04 -26.61
N VAL A 334 -40.12 -3.11 -26.54
CA VAL A 334 -40.20 -3.97 -25.35
C VAL A 334 -38.85 -4.61 -25.06
N ARG A 335 -38.19 -5.18 -26.09
CA ARG A 335 -36.86 -5.79 -25.97
C ARG A 335 -35.82 -4.80 -25.44
N LEU A 336 -35.78 -3.58 -25.98
CA LEU A 336 -34.88 -2.52 -25.54
C LEU A 336 -35.21 -2.05 -24.11
N SER A 337 -36.49 -2.05 -23.72
CA SER A 337 -36.89 -1.73 -22.35
C SER A 337 -36.42 -2.79 -21.35
N ASP A 338 -36.45 -4.07 -21.73
CA ASP A 338 -35.95 -5.17 -20.91
C ASP A 338 -34.42 -5.07 -20.75
N GLU A 339 -33.68 -4.83 -21.85
CA GLU A 339 -32.23 -4.57 -21.81
C GLU A 339 -31.89 -3.36 -20.94
N GLN A 340 -32.72 -2.31 -20.96
CA GLN A 340 -32.52 -1.12 -20.13
C GLN A 340 -32.70 -1.44 -18.64
N ASN A 341 -33.67 -2.29 -18.28
CA ASN A 341 -33.86 -2.74 -16.90
C ASN A 341 -32.68 -3.58 -16.42
N GLU A 342 -32.18 -4.50 -17.25
CA GLU A 342 -31.00 -5.31 -16.91
C GLU A 342 -29.76 -4.43 -16.70
N ASN A 343 -29.56 -3.42 -17.55
CA ASN A 343 -28.51 -2.41 -17.35
C ASN A 343 -28.68 -1.60 -16.05
N ALA A 344 -29.91 -1.33 -15.61
CA ALA A 344 -30.14 -0.65 -14.34
C ALA A 344 -29.71 -1.53 -13.15
N GLU A 345 -29.97 -2.85 -13.21
CA GLU A 345 -29.49 -3.80 -12.20
C GLU A 345 -27.96 -3.83 -12.13
N PHE A 346 -27.27 -3.86 -13.28
CA PHE A 346 -25.80 -3.78 -13.31
C PHE A 346 -25.26 -2.47 -12.74
N MET A 347 -25.96 -1.34 -12.94
CA MET A 347 -25.56 -0.05 -12.35
C MET A 347 -25.69 -0.06 -10.83
N ASP A 348 -26.76 -0.65 -10.28
CA ASP A 348 -26.94 -0.82 -8.84
C ASP A 348 -25.86 -1.74 -8.24
N GLU A 349 -25.54 -2.86 -8.89
CA GLU A 349 -24.44 -3.75 -8.47
C GLU A 349 -23.09 -3.01 -8.46
N ARG A 350 -22.82 -2.22 -9.52
CA ARG A 350 -21.60 -1.40 -9.61
C ARG A 350 -21.52 -0.39 -8.47
N GLU A 351 -22.63 0.25 -8.12
CA GLU A 351 -22.67 1.19 -7.00
C GLU A 351 -22.41 0.49 -5.65
N GLN A 352 -22.98 -0.70 -5.43
CA GLN A 352 -22.68 -1.50 -4.23
C GLN A 352 -21.21 -1.90 -4.14
N LEU A 353 -20.61 -2.35 -5.25
CA LEU A 353 -19.19 -2.68 -5.32
C LEU A 353 -18.31 -1.45 -5.04
N THR A 354 -18.68 -0.29 -5.58
CA THR A 354 -17.98 0.97 -5.34
C THR A 354 -17.99 1.35 -3.85
N ARG A 355 -19.14 1.20 -3.17
CA ARG A 355 -19.23 1.44 -1.71
C ARG A 355 -18.34 0.47 -0.92
N LYS A 356 -18.36 -0.83 -1.26
CA LYS A 356 -17.50 -1.83 -0.61
C LYS A 356 -16.01 -1.51 -0.81
N LEU A 357 -15.62 -1.03 -1.99
CA LEU A 357 -14.26 -0.62 -2.26
C LEU A 357 -13.84 0.56 -1.36
N ALA A 358 -14.70 1.57 -1.24
CA ALA A 358 -14.46 2.72 -0.36
C ALA A 358 -14.33 2.31 1.13
N ASP A 359 -15.15 1.37 1.60
CA ASP A 359 -15.05 0.83 2.96
C ASP A 359 -13.70 0.12 3.19
N LEU A 360 -13.22 -0.65 2.19
CA LEU A 360 -11.91 -1.31 2.25
C LEU A 360 -10.75 -0.30 2.23
N GLU A 361 -10.85 0.76 1.43
CA GLU A 361 -9.87 1.86 1.40
C GLU A 361 -9.76 2.56 2.76
N ASP A 362 -10.89 2.81 3.44
CA ASP A 362 -10.92 3.38 4.79
C ASP A 362 -10.28 2.45 5.83
N ILE A 363 -10.56 1.14 5.76
CA ILE A 363 -9.92 0.14 6.63
C ILE A 363 -8.40 0.10 6.40
N LEU A 364 -7.95 0.07 5.15
CA LEU A 364 -6.53 0.11 4.80
C LEU A 364 -5.86 1.36 5.33
N THR A 365 -6.51 2.53 5.17
CA THR A 365 -6.01 3.80 5.71
C THR A 365 -5.85 3.74 7.22
N LYS A 366 -6.85 3.22 7.94
CA LYS A 366 -6.79 3.05 9.41
C LYS A 366 -5.68 2.09 9.86
N LEU A 367 -5.48 0.99 9.14
CA LEU A 367 -4.39 0.05 9.41
C LEU A 367 -3.03 0.72 9.17
N GLN A 368 -2.90 1.54 8.13
CA GLN A 368 -1.69 2.31 7.84
C GLN A 368 -1.32 3.30 8.94
N TYR A 369 -2.30 3.87 9.66
CA TYR A 369 -2.05 4.74 10.82
C TYR A 369 -1.73 3.97 12.11
N ALA A 370 -2.08 2.69 12.18
CA ALA A 370 -1.88 1.86 13.38
C ALA A 370 -0.50 1.18 13.40
N ILE A 371 0.13 1.02 12.24
CA ILE A 371 1.52 0.60 12.04
C ILE A 371 2.42 1.83 12.17
#